data_AF-Q5AYD8-F1
#
_entry.id   AF-Q5AYD8-F1
#
_cell.length_a   1.000
_cell.length_b   1.000
_cell.length_c   1.000
_cell.angle_alpha   90.00
_cell.angle_beta   90.00
_cell.angle_gamma   90.00
#
_symmetry.space_group_name_H-M   'P 1'
#
loop_
_entity.id
_entity.type
_entity.pdbx_description
1 polymer ?
#
loop_
_entity_poly.entity_id
_entity_poly.type
_entity_poly.pdbx_seq_one_letter_code
_entity_poly.pdbx_strand_id
1 'polypeptide(L)'
;MSLIGQNKWFKKYKEEVKSGKLDLPALEFSPFSTTNNLRTHLRDQHDCKLEESKGGRNAHKTINLGIQWYKGLFSEQDAHRPVALEDEHEAVQQQIISNLQTQSKSDLSAALPSLPRKKDGTVHISNMRKKVKELGHIIPCNKCPSAKDCCKDQNTCEHFRHFENDLEEDEDEDEE
;
A
#
# COMPACT_ATOMS: atom_id res chain seq x y z
N MET A 1 35.73 2.88 -8.12
CA MET A 1 35.48 4.26 -8.60
C MET A 1 34.31 4.24 -9.59
N SER A 2 33.47 5.27 -9.55
CA SER A 2 32.00 5.17 -9.58
C SER A 2 31.33 4.89 -10.96
N LEU A 3 30.62 3.77 -11.07
CA LEU A 3 29.70 3.42 -12.18
C LEU A 3 28.58 4.46 -12.40
N ILE A 4 28.30 5.30 -11.40
CA ILE A 4 27.28 6.36 -11.49
C ILE A 4 27.65 7.43 -12.53
N GLY A 5 28.95 7.69 -12.75
CA GLY A 5 29.39 8.72 -13.72
C GLY A 5 29.08 8.39 -15.18
N GLN A 6 28.89 7.11 -15.50
CA GLN A 6 28.56 6.67 -16.86
C GLN A 6 27.06 6.65 -17.15
N ASN A 7 26.21 6.81 -16.12
CA ASN A 7 24.78 6.71 -16.31
C ASN A 7 24.22 7.92 -17.08
N LYS A 8 23.49 7.66 -18.18
CA LYS A 8 22.93 8.68 -19.07
C LYS A 8 21.99 9.64 -18.31
N TRP A 9 21.16 9.12 -17.41
CA TRP A 9 20.24 9.97 -16.64
C TRP A 9 20.99 10.95 -15.73
N PHE A 10 22.12 10.52 -15.14
CA PHE A 10 22.91 11.35 -14.24
C PHE A 10 23.63 12.48 -14.98
N LYS A 11 24.01 12.25 -16.24
CA LYS A 11 24.57 13.29 -17.11
C LYS A 11 23.52 14.36 -17.45
N LYS A 12 22.32 13.94 -17.89
CA LYS A 12 21.20 14.85 -18.18
C LYS A 12 20.79 15.66 -16.95
N TYR A 13 20.71 15.01 -15.78
CA TYR A 13 20.47 15.68 -14.51
C TYR A 13 21.49 16.80 -14.26
N LYS A 14 22.79 16.52 -14.41
CA LYS A 14 23.83 17.56 -14.24
C LYS A 14 23.70 18.70 -15.24
N GLU A 15 23.26 18.43 -16.47
CA GLU A 15 23.04 19.45 -17.49
C GLU A 15 21.84 20.35 -17.13
N GLU A 16 20.73 19.77 -16.67
CA GLU A 16 19.55 20.55 -16.25
C GLU A 16 19.78 21.39 -14.99
N VAL A 17 20.61 20.90 -14.06
CA VAL A 17 21.05 21.67 -12.89
C VAL A 17 21.94 22.84 -13.32
N LYS A 18 22.88 22.60 -14.25
CA LYS A 18 23.75 23.66 -14.78
C LYS A 18 22.99 24.71 -15.58
N SER A 19 21.92 24.34 -16.28
CA SER A 19 21.10 25.29 -17.04
C SER A 19 20.13 26.10 -16.17
N GLY A 20 20.04 25.81 -14.86
CA GLY A 20 19.09 26.46 -13.95
C GLY A 20 17.63 26.06 -14.18
N LYS A 21 17.38 25.09 -15.06
CA LYS A 21 16.04 24.54 -15.31
C LYS A 21 15.57 23.69 -14.13
N LEU A 22 16.50 23.00 -13.47
CA LEU A 22 16.23 22.24 -12.25
C LEU A 22 16.83 22.99 -11.05
N ASP A 23 15.97 23.64 -10.27
CA ASP A 23 16.38 24.21 -8.98
C ASP A 23 16.44 23.08 -7.95
N LEU A 24 17.65 22.72 -7.55
CA LEU A 24 17.84 21.72 -6.50
C LEU A 24 17.65 22.42 -5.17
N PRO A 25 16.69 21.98 -4.34
CA PRO A 25 16.67 22.45 -2.96
C PRO A 25 18.05 22.15 -2.37
N ALA A 26 18.61 23.12 -1.64
CA ALA A 26 19.85 22.91 -0.91
C ALA A 26 19.69 21.61 -0.12
N LEU A 27 20.46 20.59 -0.53
CA LEU A 27 20.51 19.32 0.16
C LEU A 27 21.26 19.61 1.46
N GLU A 28 20.51 20.09 2.45
CA GLU A 28 20.97 20.08 3.82
C GLU A 28 21.17 18.62 4.15
N PHE A 29 22.45 18.21 4.18
CA PHE A 29 22.84 16.92 4.72
C PHE A 29 22.43 16.94 6.19
N SER A 30 21.18 16.60 6.48
CA SER A 30 20.74 16.43 7.85
C SER A 30 21.54 15.24 8.37
N PRO A 31 22.40 15.40 9.39
CA PRO A 31 23.31 14.35 9.84
C PRO A 31 22.62 13.12 10.45
N PHE A 32 21.28 13.07 10.43
CA PHE A 32 20.52 12.00 11.03
C PHE A 32 19.47 11.47 10.06
N SER A 33 19.54 10.17 9.83
CA SER A 33 18.49 9.37 9.20
C SER A 33 17.13 9.77 9.77
N THR A 34 16.20 10.16 8.89
CA THR A 34 14.80 10.48 9.23
C THR A 34 14.00 9.28 9.75
N THR A 35 14.63 8.11 9.94
CA THR A 35 13.98 6.96 10.56
C THR A 35 13.72 7.27 12.04
N ASN A 36 12.43 7.44 12.37
CA ASN A 36 11.96 7.74 13.73
C ASN A 36 12.55 6.76 14.76
N ASN A 37 12.70 5.48 14.40
CA ASN A 37 13.24 4.45 15.27
C ASN A 37 14.70 4.73 15.68
N LEU A 38 15.55 5.20 14.77
CA LEU A 38 16.93 5.53 15.11
C LEU A 38 17.00 6.77 15.99
N ARG A 39 16.17 7.80 15.73
CA ARG A 39 16.09 8.99 16.60
C ARG A 39 15.62 8.66 18.01
N THR A 40 14.70 7.70 18.16
CA THR A 40 14.24 7.25 19.48
C THR A 40 15.36 6.50 20.19
N HIS A 41 16.00 5.53 19.53
CA HIS A 41 17.16 4.84 20.08
C HIS A 41 18.28 5.80 20.51
N LEU A 42 18.61 6.77 19.65
CA LEU A 42 19.63 7.78 19.93
C LEU A 42 19.25 8.68 21.10
N ARG A 43 17.97 8.99 21.32
CA ARG A 43 17.52 9.72 22.52
C ARG A 43 17.56 8.87 23.78
N ASP A 44 17.28 7.58 23.68
CA ASP A 44 17.14 6.69 24.83
C ASP A 44 18.49 6.11 25.30
N GLN A 45 19.42 5.88 24.38
CA GLN A 45 20.70 5.18 24.64
C GLN A 45 21.92 6.10 24.59
N HIS A 46 21.78 7.30 24.02
CA HIS A 46 22.88 8.24 23.88
C HIS A 46 22.44 9.63 24.37
N ASP A 47 23.29 10.31 25.14
CA ASP A 47 23.02 11.68 25.61
C ASP A 47 23.32 12.69 24.49
N CYS A 48 22.52 12.62 23.41
CA CYS A 48 22.69 13.45 22.24
C CYS A 48 21.47 14.36 22.02
N LYS A 49 21.74 15.66 21.83
CA LYS A 49 20.70 16.65 21.54
C LYS A 49 20.41 16.65 20.05
N LEU A 50 19.44 15.85 19.63
CA LEU A 50 18.96 15.85 18.25
C LEU A 50 18.10 17.09 18.00
N GLU A 51 18.36 17.82 16.91
CA GLU A 51 17.44 18.86 16.47
C GLU A 51 16.06 18.28 16.14
N GLU A 52 15.00 19.04 16.40
CA GLU A 52 13.66 18.68 15.99
C GLU A 52 13.54 18.82 14.47
N SER A 53 13.71 17.72 13.73
CA SER A 53 13.28 17.73 12.34
C SER A 53 11.76 17.68 12.30
N LYS A 54 11.16 18.46 11.39
CA LYS A 54 9.76 18.29 10.99
C LYS A 54 9.59 16.92 10.34
N GLY A 55 9.33 15.90 11.15
CA GLY A 55 8.98 14.55 10.72
C GLY A 55 7.59 14.56 10.11
N GLY A 56 7.48 15.05 8.87
CA GLY A 56 6.24 15.09 8.11
C GLY A 56 6.36 14.22 6.87
N ARG A 57 5.28 13.49 6.55
CA ARG A 57 5.11 12.97 5.18
C ARG A 57 5.12 14.16 4.22
N ASN A 58 5.86 14.05 3.12
CA ASN A 58 5.80 15.05 2.06
C ASN A 58 4.34 15.24 1.61
N ALA A 59 3.95 16.48 1.35
CA ALA A 59 2.62 16.77 0.83
C ALA A 59 2.39 15.99 -0.47
N HIS A 60 1.18 15.46 -0.66
CA HIS A 60 0.83 14.64 -1.85
C HIS A 60 1.12 15.37 -3.17
N LYS A 61 0.95 16.71 -3.19
CA LYS A 61 1.33 17.57 -4.31
C LYS A 61 2.81 17.47 -4.69
N THR A 62 3.71 17.47 -3.69
CA THR A 62 5.16 17.34 -3.89
C THR A 62 5.50 15.95 -4.43
N ILE A 63 4.83 14.91 -3.93
CA ILE A 63 4.99 13.54 -4.42
C ILE A 63 4.59 13.45 -5.90
N ASN A 64 3.42 13.98 -6.27
CA ASN A 64 2.94 13.97 -7.66
C ASN A 64 3.85 14.75 -8.61
N LEU A 65 4.39 15.89 -8.17
CA LEU A 65 5.37 16.65 -8.94
C LEU A 65 6.64 15.83 -9.20
N GLY A 66 7.15 15.14 -8.17
CA GLY A 66 8.28 14.22 -8.31
C GLY A 66 7.99 13.08 -9.29
N ILE A 67 6.80 12.47 -9.21
CA ILE A 67 6.39 11.41 -10.14
C ILE A 67 6.36 11.92 -11.58
N GLN A 68 5.77 13.09 -11.83
CA GLN A 68 5.71 13.67 -13.18
C GLN A 68 7.11 13.95 -13.74
N TRP A 69 8.01 14.51 -12.91
CA TRP A 69 9.39 14.75 -13.31
C TRP A 69 10.11 13.46 -13.69
N TYR A 70 10.02 12.42 -12.85
CA TYR A 70 10.62 11.11 -13.15
C TYR A 70 10.05 10.49 -14.42
N LYS A 71 8.73 10.57 -14.66
CA LYS A 71 8.12 10.09 -15.90
C LYS A 71 8.69 10.80 -17.14
N GLY A 72 8.85 12.12 -17.06
CA GLY A 72 9.41 12.92 -18.15
C GLY A 72 10.85 12.55 -18.52
N LEU A 73 11.64 12.00 -17.59
CA LEU A 73 13.00 11.52 -17.90
C LEU A 73 13.01 10.36 -18.91
N PHE A 74 11.93 9.57 -18.98
CA PHE A 74 11.83 8.41 -19.84
C PHE A 74 11.01 8.67 -21.12
N SER A 75 10.17 9.70 -21.14
CA SER A 75 9.30 10.00 -22.30
C SER A 75 10.06 10.34 -23.59
N GLU A 76 11.28 10.87 -23.53
CA GLU A 76 12.10 11.13 -24.73
C GLU A 76 12.62 9.85 -25.41
N GLN A 77 12.71 8.73 -24.68
CA GLN A 77 13.14 7.45 -25.27
C GLN A 77 12.01 6.76 -26.02
N ASP A 78 10.75 7.01 -25.64
CA ASP A 78 9.59 6.47 -26.35
C ASP A 78 9.26 7.24 -27.63
N ALA A 79 9.62 8.52 -27.73
CA ALA A 79 9.32 9.35 -28.91
C ALA A 79 10.14 8.97 -30.16
N HIS A 80 11.24 8.23 -30.00
CA HIS A 80 12.08 7.76 -31.11
C HIS A 80 12.10 6.24 -31.28
N ARG A 81 11.24 5.50 -30.55
CA ARG A 81 10.96 4.12 -30.95
C ARG A 81 10.06 4.21 -32.18
N PRO A 82 10.52 3.85 -33.39
CA PRO A 82 9.63 3.77 -34.53
C PRO A 82 8.47 2.86 -34.13
N VAL A 83 7.25 3.38 -34.29
CA VAL A 83 5.98 2.65 -34.16
C VAL A 83 5.95 1.64 -35.31
N ALA A 84 6.73 0.58 -35.16
CA ALA A 84 6.69 -0.60 -35.99
C ALA A 84 6.27 -1.73 -35.06
N LEU A 85 5.02 -2.17 -35.26
CA LEU A 85 4.32 -3.27 -34.59
C LEU A 85 3.64 -2.88 -33.28
N GLU A 86 2.48 -2.22 -33.43
CA GLU A 86 1.46 -2.08 -32.39
C GLU A 86 0.74 -3.40 -32.05
N ASP A 87 1.09 -4.52 -32.70
CA ASP A 87 0.38 -5.80 -32.56
C ASP A 87 0.87 -6.67 -31.39
N GLU A 88 2.05 -6.41 -30.81
CA GLU A 88 2.58 -7.24 -29.71
C GLU A 88 2.38 -6.63 -28.31
N HIS A 89 2.17 -5.31 -28.22
CA HIS A 89 2.03 -4.66 -26.90
C HIS A 89 0.61 -4.83 -26.32
N GLU A 90 -0.42 -4.89 -27.17
CA GLU A 90 -1.78 -5.17 -26.72
C GLU A 90 -1.94 -6.62 -26.25
N ALA A 91 -1.26 -7.57 -26.92
CA ALA A 91 -1.22 -8.97 -26.50
C ALA A 91 -0.53 -9.15 -25.14
N VAL A 92 0.60 -8.49 -24.90
CA VAL A 92 1.29 -8.57 -23.58
C VAL A 92 0.44 -7.90 -22.48
N GLN A 93 -0.22 -6.78 -22.78
CA GLN A 93 -1.06 -6.10 -21.79
C GLN A 93 -2.34 -6.90 -21.47
N GLN A 94 -2.97 -7.54 -22.47
CA GLN A 94 -4.08 -8.48 -22.25
C GLN A 94 -3.61 -9.75 -21.53
N GLN A 95 -2.41 -10.26 -21.80
CA GLN A 95 -1.87 -11.43 -21.11
C GLN A 95 -1.52 -11.13 -19.65
N ILE A 96 -1.06 -9.92 -19.33
CA ILE A 96 -0.88 -9.46 -17.94
C ILE A 96 -2.22 -9.36 -17.23
N ILE A 97 -3.26 -8.78 -17.85
CA ILE A 97 -4.62 -8.69 -17.26
C ILE A 97 -5.23 -10.08 -17.07
N SER A 98 -5.06 -10.97 -18.05
CA SER A 98 -5.56 -12.35 -18.00
C SER A 98 -4.84 -13.20 -16.96
N ASN A 99 -3.53 -12.98 -16.75
CA ASN A 99 -2.75 -13.60 -15.67
C ASN A 99 -3.12 -13.06 -14.28
N LEU A 100 -3.46 -11.77 -14.16
CA LEU A 100 -4.00 -11.21 -12.90
C LEU A 100 -5.40 -11.75 -12.58
N GLN A 101 -6.23 -12.04 -13.59
CA GLN A 101 -7.54 -12.65 -13.37
C GLN A 101 -7.46 -14.15 -13.08
N THR A 102 -6.51 -14.88 -13.67
CA THR A 102 -6.37 -16.33 -13.44
C THR A 102 -5.72 -16.69 -12.11
N GLN A 103 -4.95 -15.79 -11.47
CA GLN A 103 -4.48 -15.99 -10.09
C GLN A 103 -5.54 -15.77 -9.00
N SER A 104 -6.77 -15.43 -9.37
CA SER A 104 -7.86 -15.20 -8.41
C SER A 104 -8.92 -16.31 -8.37
N LYS A 105 -8.72 -17.43 -9.08
CA LYS A 105 -9.75 -18.47 -9.23
C LYS A 105 -9.32 -19.92 -9.00
N SER A 106 -8.08 -20.17 -8.62
CA SER A 106 -7.61 -21.55 -8.38
C SER A 106 -6.69 -21.61 -7.17
N ASP A 107 -7.28 -21.43 -6.00
CA ASP A 107 -6.95 -22.12 -4.76
C ASP A 107 -7.79 -21.49 -3.65
N LEU A 108 -8.04 -22.23 -2.58
CA LEU A 108 -8.84 -21.84 -1.41
C LEU A 108 -10.34 -22.17 -1.50
N SER A 109 -10.64 -23.47 -1.49
CA SER A 109 -11.56 -23.99 -0.46
C SER A 109 -10.91 -23.90 0.93
N ALA A 110 -10.32 -22.74 1.28
CA ALA A 110 -9.89 -22.47 2.62
C ALA A 110 -11.18 -22.22 3.39
N ALA A 111 -11.45 -23.09 4.35
CA ALA A 111 -12.55 -22.92 5.30
C ALA A 111 -12.61 -21.45 5.71
N LEU A 112 -13.79 -20.84 5.59
CA LEU A 112 -13.93 -19.43 5.91
C LEU A 112 -13.54 -19.27 7.38
N PRO A 113 -12.80 -18.21 7.74
CA PRO A 113 -12.45 -18.00 9.14
C PRO A 113 -13.73 -17.87 9.97
N SER A 114 -13.72 -18.45 11.17
CA SER A 114 -14.84 -18.35 12.10
C SER A 114 -15.10 -16.90 12.50
N LEU A 115 -16.38 -16.55 12.68
CA LEU A 115 -16.78 -15.20 13.05
C LEU A 115 -16.29 -14.86 14.47
N PRO A 116 -15.46 -13.82 14.67
CA PRO A 116 -14.95 -13.49 15.99
C PRO A 116 -16.07 -13.00 16.91
N ARG A 117 -16.42 -13.80 17.93
CA ARG A 117 -17.46 -13.51 18.93
C ARG A 117 -16.85 -13.16 20.29
N LYS A 118 -17.63 -12.45 21.11
CA LYS A 118 -17.37 -12.23 22.53
C LYS A 118 -17.88 -13.40 23.36
N LYS A 119 -17.58 -13.39 24.67
CA LYS A 119 -18.15 -14.34 25.63
C LYS A 119 -19.69 -14.30 25.66
N ASP A 120 -20.28 -13.14 25.41
CA ASP A 120 -21.74 -12.95 25.35
C ASP A 120 -22.37 -13.43 24.03
N GLY A 121 -21.63 -14.13 23.17
CA GLY A 121 -22.07 -14.57 21.84
C GLY A 121 -22.18 -13.47 20.77
N THR A 122 -22.16 -12.19 21.18
CA THR A 122 -22.19 -11.04 20.25
C THR A 122 -20.89 -10.88 19.46
N VAL A 123 -20.99 -10.33 18.24
CA VAL A 123 -19.84 -10.19 17.33
C VAL A 123 -18.85 -9.15 17.85
N HIS A 124 -17.56 -9.51 17.86
CA HIS A 124 -16.49 -8.64 18.29
C HIS A 124 -16.03 -7.73 17.13
N ILE A 125 -16.79 -6.65 16.88
CA ILE A 125 -16.62 -5.72 15.74
C ILE A 125 -15.16 -5.30 15.49
N SER A 126 -14.39 -4.92 16.51
CA SER A 126 -12.99 -4.50 16.32
C SER A 126 -12.10 -5.61 15.77
N ASN A 127 -12.32 -6.86 16.19
CA ASN A 127 -11.56 -8.02 15.73
C ASN A 127 -12.02 -8.43 14.34
N MET A 128 -13.33 -8.37 14.06
CA MET A 128 -13.87 -8.58 12.73
C MET A 128 -13.25 -7.59 11.72
N ARG A 129 -13.20 -6.29 12.04
CA ARG A 129 -12.56 -5.28 11.18
C ARG A 129 -11.07 -5.54 10.98
N LYS A 130 -10.36 -6.06 11.98
CA LYS A 130 -8.96 -6.45 11.86
C LYS A 130 -8.81 -7.62 10.89
N LYS A 131 -9.63 -8.67 11.03
CA LYS A 131 -9.64 -9.84 10.15
C LYS A 131 -10.01 -9.49 8.70
N VAL A 132 -10.99 -8.63 8.49
CA VAL A 132 -11.37 -8.13 7.16
C VAL A 132 -10.19 -7.42 6.47
N LYS A 133 -9.40 -6.63 7.22
CA LYS A 133 -8.18 -6.01 6.70
C LYS A 133 -7.07 -7.03 6.42
N GLU A 134 -6.92 -8.05 7.26
CA GLU A 134 -5.97 -9.16 7.03
C GLU A 134 -6.31 -9.94 5.76
N LEU A 135 -7.60 -10.09 5.44
CA LEU A 135 -8.10 -10.66 4.19
C LEU A 135 -7.96 -9.73 2.96
N GLY A 136 -7.41 -8.53 3.14
CA GLY A 136 -7.15 -7.57 2.05
C GLY A 136 -8.37 -6.73 1.65
N HIS A 137 -9.46 -6.75 2.41
CA HIS A 137 -10.64 -5.94 2.10
C HIS A 137 -10.54 -4.52 2.70
N ILE A 138 -11.13 -3.56 2.00
CA ILE A 138 -11.22 -2.16 2.44
C ILE A 138 -12.41 -1.95 3.38
N ILE A 139 -12.26 -1.04 4.34
CA ILE A 139 -13.31 -0.63 5.28
C ILE A 139 -13.48 0.89 5.18
N PRO A 140 -14.71 1.41 4.94
CA PRO A 140 -15.98 0.69 4.88
C PRO A 140 -16.19 -0.10 3.58
N CYS A 141 -17.05 -1.11 3.61
CA CYS A 141 -17.60 -1.71 2.38
C CYS A 141 -18.57 -0.75 1.68
N ASN A 142 -18.94 -1.10 0.44
CA ASN A 142 -19.79 -0.26 -0.42
C ASN A 142 -21.18 0.03 0.16
N LYS A 143 -21.71 -0.84 1.02
CA LYS A 143 -23.03 -0.67 1.65
C LYS A 143 -23.01 0.14 2.95
N CYS A 144 -21.84 0.31 3.56
CA CYS A 144 -21.74 1.00 4.85
C CYS A 144 -21.41 2.48 4.64
N PRO A 145 -22.12 3.41 5.30
CA PRO A 145 -21.91 4.84 5.09
C PRO A 145 -20.57 5.34 5.64
N SER A 146 -20.03 4.66 6.68
CA SER A 146 -18.77 5.05 7.30
C SER A 146 -18.00 3.85 7.84
N ALA A 147 -16.69 4.00 8.03
CA ALA A 147 -15.85 2.99 8.68
C ALA A 147 -16.29 2.71 10.12
N LYS A 148 -16.96 3.67 10.79
CA LYS A 148 -17.48 3.50 12.15
C LYS A 148 -18.76 2.66 12.16
N ASP A 149 -19.53 2.66 11.09
CA ASP A 149 -20.79 1.91 10.97
C ASP A 149 -20.61 0.55 10.27
N CYS A 150 -19.50 0.37 9.56
CA CYS A 150 -19.16 -0.88 8.93
C CYS A 150 -18.94 -2.00 9.95
N CYS A 151 -19.51 -3.19 9.70
CA CYS A 151 -19.50 -4.35 10.59
C CYS A 151 -20.33 -4.22 11.89
N LYS A 152 -21.25 -3.26 12.00
CA LYS A 152 -22.20 -3.22 13.14
C LYS A 152 -23.38 -4.17 12.94
N ASP A 153 -24.03 -4.09 11.78
CA ASP A 153 -25.24 -4.85 11.48
C ASP A 153 -24.94 -6.00 10.51
N GLN A 154 -25.29 -7.22 10.91
CA GLN A 154 -25.10 -8.44 10.11
C GLN A 154 -25.89 -8.41 8.80
N ASN A 155 -27.08 -7.81 8.82
CA ASN A 155 -27.96 -7.74 7.65
C ASN A 155 -27.54 -6.68 6.62
N THR A 156 -26.77 -5.67 7.05
CA THR A 156 -26.41 -4.52 6.21
C THR A 156 -24.98 -4.62 5.67
N CYS A 157 -24.06 -5.17 6.47
CA CYS A 157 -22.64 -5.18 6.13
C CYS A 157 -22.26 -6.41 5.30
N GLU A 158 -21.70 -6.19 4.11
CA GLU A 158 -21.29 -7.27 3.20
C GLU A 158 -20.15 -8.14 3.76
N HIS A 159 -19.34 -7.61 4.69
CA HIS A 159 -18.20 -8.34 5.21
C HIS A 159 -18.57 -9.57 6.03
N PHE A 160 -19.82 -9.70 6.50
CA PHE A 160 -20.27 -10.91 7.20
C PHE A 160 -20.26 -12.15 6.31
N ARG A 161 -20.31 -11.99 4.98
CA ARG A 161 -20.25 -13.11 4.03
C ARG A 161 -18.86 -13.75 3.92
N HIS A 162 -17.84 -13.14 4.52
CA HIS A 162 -16.46 -13.65 4.53
C HIS A 162 -16.14 -14.52 5.76
N PHE A 163 -17.15 -14.82 6.58
CA PHE A 163 -16.99 -15.61 7.80
C PHE A 163 -18.04 -16.72 7.84
N GLU A 164 -17.66 -17.88 8.37
CA GLU A 164 -18.58 -18.98 8.67
C GLU A 164 -19.36 -18.66 9.96
N ASN A 165 -20.66 -18.93 9.94
CA ASN A 165 -21.50 -18.88 11.14
C ASN A 165 -21.49 -20.25 11.78
N ASP A 166 -20.52 -20.50 12.65
CA ASP A 166 -20.46 -21.69 13.51
C ASP A 166 -21.50 -21.56 14.65
N LEU A 167 -22.77 -21.41 14.29
CA LEU A 167 -23.87 -21.71 15.21
C LEU A 167 -24.12 -23.22 15.10
N GLU A 168 -23.15 -24.01 15.54
CA GLU A 168 -23.44 -25.37 15.95
C GLU A 168 -24.21 -25.24 17.27
N GLU A 169 -25.52 -25.49 17.20
CA GLU A 169 -26.34 -25.66 18.38
C GLU A 169 -25.81 -26.94 19.05
N ASP A 170 -25.02 -26.78 20.11
CA ASP A 170 -24.70 -27.87 21.03
C ASP A 170 -26.04 -28.37 21.58
N GLU A 171 -26.63 -29.37 20.91
CA GLU A 171 -27.75 -30.14 21.43
C GLU A 171 -27.21 -30.87 22.66
N ASP A 172 -27.39 -30.25 23.83
CA ASP A 172 -27.21 -30.91 25.12
C ASP A 172 -28.16 -32.11 25.17
N GLU A 173 -27.64 -33.29 24.84
CA GLU A 173 -28.25 -34.59 25.16
C GLU A 173 -28.34 -34.69 26.69
N ASP A 174 -29.44 -34.18 27.26
CA ASP A 174 -29.88 -34.51 28.60
C ASP A 174 -30.25 -36.01 28.62
N GLU A 175 -29.28 -36.88 28.91
CA GLU A 175 -29.51 -38.29 29.26
C GLU A 175 -30.23 -38.36 30.63
N GLU A 176 -31.48 -38.84 30.60
CA GLU A 176 -32.31 -39.20 31.76
C GLU A 176 -32.02 -40.63 32.26
#